data_AF-A0A9D8HJA2-F1
#
_entry.id   AF-A0A9D8HJA2-F1
#
_cell.length_a   1.000
_cell.length_b   1.000
_cell.length_c   1.000
_cell.angle_alpha   90.00
_cell.angle_beta   90.00
_cell.angle_gamma   90.00
#
_symmetry.space_group_name_H-M   'P 1'
#
loop_
_entity.id
_entity.type
_entity.pdbx_description
1 polymer ?
#
loop_
_entity_poly.entity_id
_entity_poly.type
_entity_poly.pdbx_seq_one_letter_code
_entity_poly.pdbx_strand_id
1 'polypeptide(L)'
;MVHYTAFLKSKPAGNLPSISTIARVADKVDIDSIRDVGNHVYKMAREKKMLSSYCGMWIAIVDGHEITTSAYCKCNHCRKRKLKSKDGSIKYQYYHSFTAFILAGGKYSFVLDIEPILPGES
;
A
#
# COMPACT_ATOMS: atom_id res chain seq x y z
N MET A 1 -15.85 5.51 5.28
CA MET A 1 -14.48 6.04 5.20
C MET A 1 -13.89 6.01 6.61
N VAL A 2 -13.22 4.93 6.99
CA VAL A 2 -12.59 4.81 8.30
C VAL A 2 -11.13 5.22 8.13
N HIS A 3 -10.81 6.44 8.57
CA HIS A 3 -9.43 6.87 8.73
C HIS A 3 -8.79 6.05 9.84
N TYR A 4 -8.00 5.03 9.50
CA TYR A 4 -7.04 4.46 10.45
C TYR A 4 -5.77 5.31 10.45
N THR A 5 -5.79 6.45 11.13
CA THR A 5 -4.57 7.04 11.67
C THR A 5 -4.20 6.29 12.94
N ALA A 6 -3.64 5.09 12.79
CA ALA A 6 -2.92 4.44 13.88
C ALA A 6 -1.56 5.14 14.04
N PHE A 7 -1.56 6.29 14.71
CA PHE A 7 -0.34 6.81 15.32
C PHE A 7 0.14 5.77 16.34
N LEU A 8 1.37 5.30 16.19
CA LEU A 8 2.07 4.48 17.17
C LEU A 8 1.97 5.18 18.54
N LYS A 9 1.19 4.60 19.46
CA LYS A 9 0.98 5.15 20.82
C LYS A 9 2.22 5.06 21.71
N SER A 10 3.29 4.41 21.26
CA SER A 10 4.56 4.30 21.97
C SER A 10 5.62 5.19 21.34
N LYS A 11 6.27 6.01 22.18
CA LYS A 11 7.50 6.69 21.80
C LYS A 11 8.52 5.60 21.46
N PRO A 12 9.10 5.57 20.24
CA PRO A 12 10.14 4.61 19.94
C PRO A 12 11.28 4.78 20.94
N ALA A 13 11.89 3.68 21.37
CA ALA A 13 12.94 3.65 22.39
C ALA A 13 14.27 4.32 21.95
N GLY A 14 14.25 5.15 20.92
CA GLY A 14 15.40 5.86 20.36
C GLY A 14 14.98 7.05 19.49
N ASN A 15 15.97 7.77 18.97
CA ASN A 15 15.74 8.88 18.05
C ASN A 15 15.05 8.37 16.77
N LEU A 16 14.05 9.11 16.30
CA LEU A 16 13.43 8.82 15.01
C LEU A 16 14.48 8.94 13.89
N PRO A 17 14.53 8.00 12.94
CA PRO A 17 15.41 8.12 11.80
C PRO A 17 15.04 9.34 10.96
N SER A 18 16.05 9.97 10.35
CA SER A 18 15.81 11.04 9.37
C SER A 18 15.04 10.50 8.15
N ILE A 19 14.35 11.39 7.44
CA ILE A 19 13.69 11.05 6.16
C ILE A 19 14.69 10.43 5.17
N SER A 20 15.93 10.95 5.12
CA SER A 20 16.99 10.40 4.28
C SER A 20 17.39 8.97 4.67
N THR A 21 17.34 8.64 5.95
CA THR A 21 17.61 7.28 6.43
C THR A 21 16.48 6.34 6.05
N ILE A 22 15.22 6.77 6.25
CA ILE A 22 14.04 5.99 5.85
C ILE A 22 14.08 5.69 4.35
N ALA A 23 14.29 6.71 3.50
CA ALA A 23 14.33 6.55 2.05
C ALA A 23 15.46 5.58 1.61
N ARG A 24 16.69 5.80 2.10
CA ARG A 24 17.83 4.94 1.76
C ARG A 24 17.66 3.49 2.19
N VAL A 25 16.97 3.25 3.31
CA VAL A 25 16.66 1.88 3.76
C VAL A 25 15.56 1.28 2.89
N ALA A 26 14.49 2.03 2.62
CA ALA A 26 13.40 1.58 1.76
C ALA A 26 13.90 1.19 0.35
N ASP A 27 14.83 1.95 -0.23
CA ASP A 27 15.44 1.66 -1.54
C ASP A 27 16.25 0.35 -1.57
N LYS A 28 16.61 -0.19 -0.41
CA LYS A 28 17.39 -1.44 -0.27
C LYS A 28 16.53 -2.64 0.11
N VAL A 29 15.24 -2.43 0.34
CA VAL A 29 14.35 -3.51 0.71
C VAL A 29 14.16 -4.42 -0.50
N ASP A 30 14.46 -5.70 -0.30
CA ASP A 30 14.05 -6.74 -1.24
C ASP A 30 12.54 -7.00 -1.07
N ILE A 31 11.77 -6.59 -2.07
CA ILE A 31 10.32 -6.71 -2.08
C ILE A 31 9.90 -8.18 -2.11
N ASP A 32 10.67 -9.04 -2.80
CA ASP A 32 10.32 -10.45 -2.92
C ASP A 32 10.46 -11.17 -1.57
N SER A 33 11.49 -10.84 -0.79
CA SER A 33 11.60 -11.27 0.61
C SER A 33 10.39 -10.85 1.46
N ILE A 34 9.83 -9.66 1.25
CA ILE A 34 8.60 -9.23 1.95
C ILE A 34 7.40 -10.07 1.52
N ARG A 35 7.25 -10.31 0.21
CA ARG A 35 6.18 -11.17 -0.32
C ARG A 35 6.29 -12.59 0.23
N ASP A 36 7.50 -13.13 0.34
CA ASP A 36 7.75 -14.45 0.92
C ASP A 36 7.31 -14.54 2.39
N VAL A 37 7.60 -13.50 3.20
CA VAL A 37 7.10 -13.41 4.58
C VAL A 37 5.57 -13.38 4.60
N GLY A 38 4.94 -12.56 3.75
CA GLY A 38 3.47 -12.50 3.64
C GLY A 38 2.87 -13.86 3.29
N ASN A 39 3.43 -14.54 2.29
CA ASN A 39 3.05 -15.88 1.87
C ASN A 39 3.22 -16.92 2.98
N HIS A 40 4.31 -16.84 3.76
CA HIS A 40 4.55 -17.72 4.89
C HIS A 40 3.47 -17.55 5.97
N VAL A 41 3.16 -16.31 6.35
CA VAL A 41 2.11 -16.00 7.34
C VAL A 41 0.74 -16.47 6.83
N TYR A 42 0.44 -16.26 5.55
CA TYR A 42 -0.79 -16.76 4.92
C TYR A 42 -0.92 -18.30 5.03
N LYS A 43 0.14 -19.04 4.66
CA LYS A 43 0.18 -20.51 4.75
C LYS A 43 -0.06 -20.98 6.18
N MET A 44 0.63 -20.38 7.16
CA MET A 44 0.41 -20.67 8.57
C MET A 44 -1.05 -20.41 8.99
N ALA A 45 -1.64 -19.29 8.59
CA ALA A 45 -3.02 -18.96 8.93
C ALA A 45 -4.03 -19.97 8.33
N ARG A 46 -3.76 -20.48 7.12
CA ARG A 46 -4.53 -21.57 6.48
C ARG A 46 -4.39 -22.88 7.25
N GLU A 47 -3.17 -23.29 7.56
CA GLU A 47 -2.89 -24.55 8.29
C GLU A 47 -3.52 -24.56 9.69
N LYS A 48 -3.45 -23.43 10.39
CA LYS A 48 -4.05 -23.26 11.72
C LYS A 48 -5.56 -22.99 11.69
N LYS A 49 -6.19 -23.05 10.51
CA LYS A 49 -7.64 -22.81 10.31
C LYS A 49 -8.12 -21.47 10.87
N MET A 50 -7.24 -20.46 10.86
CA MET A 50 -7.58 -19.10 11.32
C MET A 50 -8.41 -18.35 10.27
N LEU A 51 -8.32 -18.78 9.02
CA LEU A 51 -9.07 -18.24 7.89
C LEU A 51 -10.27 -19.14 7.62
N SER A 52 -11.44 -18.53 7.45
CA SER A 52 -12.67 -19.22 7.10
C SER A 52 -13.32 -18.58 5.87
N SER A 53 -13.83 -19.42 4.98
CA SER A 53 -14.67 -19.00 3.86
C SER A 53 -16.00 -18.47 4.38
N TYR A 54 -16.57 -17.49 3.68
CA TYR A 54 -17.91 -16.98 3.97
C TYR A 54 -18.94 -17.76 3.14
N CYS A 55 -19.90 -18.41 3.79
CA CYS A 55 -20.91 -19.26 3.13
C CYS A 55 -20.31 -20.32 2.17
N GLY A 56 -19.16 -20.89 2.52
CA GLY A 56 -18.45 -21.86 1.67
C GLY A 56 -17.68 -21.25 0.49
N MET A 57 -17.68 -19.93 0.34
CA MET A 57 -16.97 -19.21 -0.72
C MET A 57 -15.82 -18.39 -0.16
N TRP A 58 -14.70 -18.39 -0.87
CA TRP A 58 -13.61 -17.44 -0.64
C TRP A 58 -13.90 -16.19 -1.45
N ILE A 59 -13.91 -15.05 -0.77
CA ILE A 59 -14.16 -13.75 -1.39
C ILE A 59 -12.83 -13.03 -1.51
N ALA A 60 -12.47 -12.67 -2.73
CA ALA A 60 -11.29 -11.89 -3.00
C ALA A 60 -11.68 -10.46 -3.38
N ILE A 61 -11.02 -9.49 -2.79
CA ILE A 61 -11.23 -8.06 -3.01
C ILE A 61 -9.99 -7.54 -3.75
N VAL A 62 -10.23 -6.84 -4.85
CA VAL A 62 -9.21 -6.09 -5.58
C VAL A 62 -9.52 -4.62 -5.38
N ASP A 63 -8.65 -3.90 -4.70
CA ASP A 63 -8.85 -2.47 -4.39
C ASP A 63 -7.68 -1.63 -4.88
N GLY A 64 -7.98 -0.62 -5.68
CA GLY A 64 -7.01 0.33 -6.21
C GLY A 64 -6.98 1.60 -5.35
N HIS A 65 -5.81 1.97 -4.83
CA HIS A 65 -5.67 3.14 -3.98
C HIS A 65 -4.59 4.10 -4.48
N GLU A 66 -4.87 5.40 -4.39
CA GLU A 66 -3.92 6.45 -4.67
C GLU A 66 -3.11 6.81 -3.42
N ILE A 67 -1.80 6.93 -3.56
CA ILE A 67 -0.88 7.32 -2.51
C ILE A 67 0.10 8.41 -2.97
N THR A 68 0.64 9.15 -2.01
CA THR A 68 1.77 10.07 -2.21
C THR A 68 1.55 11.07 -3.33
N THR A 69 0.62 12.00 -3.14
CA THR A 69 0.38 13.11 -4.08
C THR A 69 1.35 14.26 -3.84
N SER A 70 1.98 14.78 -4.89
CA SER A 70 2.82 15.98 -4.82
C SER A 70 2.66 16.87 -6.06
N ALA A 71 2.77 18.18 -5.86
CA ALA A 71 2.84 19.16 -6.95
C ALA A 71 4.28 19.39 -7.44
N TYR A 72 5.28 18.97 -6.67
CA TYR A 72 6.69 19.36 -6.88
C TYR A 72 7.62 18.14 -7.01
N CYS A 73 7.47 17.16 -6.12
CA CYS A 73 8.32 15.97 -6.11
C CYS A 73 7.77 14.94 -7.10
N LYS A 74 8.64 14.39 -7.95
CA LYS A 74 8.31 13.33 -8.90
C LYS A 74 9.46 12.35 -9.04
N CYS A 75 9.14 11.09 -9.36
CA CYS A 75 10.08 10.09 -9.82
C CYS A 75 9.60 9.50 -11.15
N ASN A 76 10.39 8.60 -11.73
CA ASN A 76 10.08 7.98 -13.03
C ASN A 76 8.83 7.07 -12.99
N HIS A 77 8.40 6.66 -11.80
CA HIS A 77 7.20 5.83 -11.59
C HIS A 77 5.95 6.64 -11.22
N CYS A 78 6.05 7.97 -11.13
CA CYS A 78 4.89 8.81 -10.85
C CYS A 78 3.90 8.82 -12.02
N ARG A 79 2.64 8.55 -11.71
CA ARG A 79 1.52 8.91 -12.58
C ARG A 79 1.30 10.42 -12.49
N LYS A 80 0.76 11.02 -13.56
CA LYS A 80 0.55 12.48 -13.65
C LYS A 80 -0.88 12.81 -14.05
N ARG A 81 -1.47 13.80 -13.42
CA ARG A 81 -2.75 14.40 -13.84
C ARG A 81 -2.65 15.91 -13.98
N LYS A 82 -3.46 16.46 -14.90
CA LYS A 82 -3.63 17.91 -15.08
C LYS A 82 -4.73 18.39 -14.14
N LEU A 83 -4.43 19.43 -13.38
CA LEU A 83 -5.37 20.14 -12.52
C LEU A 83 -5.57 21.54 -13.07
N LYS A 84 -6.83 21.96 -13.24
CA LYS A 84 -7.17 23.33 -13.57
C LYS A 84 -7.28 24.13 -12.27
N SER A 85 -6.44 25.14 -12.12
CA SER A 85 -6.51 26.06 -10.99
C SER A 85 -7.67 27.04 -11.17
N LYS A 86 -8.11 27.66 -10.07
CA LYS A 86 -9.22 28.63 -10.08
C LYS A 86 -8.95 29.84 -10.98
N ASP A 87 -7.69 30.21 -11.16
CA ASP A 87 -7.21 31.28 -12.05
C ASP A 87 -7.12 30.84 -13.53
N GLY A 88 -7.52 29.61 -13.86
CA GLY A 88 -7.43 29.06 -15.22
C GLY A 88 -6.07 28.46 -15.58
N SER A 89 -5.05 28.58 -14.73
CA SER A 89 -3.73 27.98 -14.97
C SER A 89 -3.77 26.46 -14.87
N ILE A 90 -2.99 25.78 -15.71
CA ILE A 90 -2.84 24.31 -15.66
C ILE A 90 -1.65 23.96 -14.77
N LYS A 91 -1.90 23.16 -13.74
CA LYS A 91 -0.86 22.59 -12.87
C LYS A 91 -0.83 21.07 -13.02
N TYR A 92 0.34 20.48 -12.85
CA TYR A 92 0.48 19.03 -12.81
C TYR A 92 0.53 18.56 -11.37
N GLN A 93 -0.10 17.43 -11.09
CA GLN A 93 0.05 16.70 -9.85
C GLN A 93 0.55 15.29 -10.16
N TYR A 94 1.56 14.88 -9.40
CA TYR A 94 2.20 13.59 -9.48
C TYR A 94 1.71 12.73 -8.32
N TYR A 95 1.47 11.45 -8.58
CA TYR A 95 0.96 10.52 -7.57
C TYR A 95 1.41 9.09 -7.88
N HIS A 96 1.44 8.25 -6.85
CA HIS A 96 1.57 6.81 -6.99
C HIS A 96 0.22 6.17 -6.73
N SER A 97 0.02 4.96 -7.21
CA SER A 97 -1.15 4.17 -6.88
C SER A 97 -0.75 2.71 -6.81
N PHE A 98 -1.50 1.90 -6.08
CA PHE A 98 -1.31 0.47 -6.02
C PHE A 98 -2.65 -0.24 -6.10
N THR A 99 -2.61 -1.52 -6.45
CA THR A 99 -3.72 -2.46 -6.30
C THR A 99 -3.39 -3.44 -5.18
N ALA A 100 -4.28 -3.56 -4.20
CA ALA A 100 -4.18 -4.59 -3.17
C ALA A 100 -5.09 -5.77 -3.52
N PHE A 101 -4.57 -6.97 -3.36
CA PHE A 101 -5.35 -8.21 -3.43
C PHE A 101 -5.59 -8.75 -2.03
N ILE A 102 -6.85 -8.80 -1.61
CA ILE A 102 -7.21 -9.07 -0.22
C ILE A 102 -8.16 -10.26 -0.18
N LEU A 103 -7.80 -11.27 0.60
CA LEU A 103 -8.71 -12.33 0.99
C LEU A 103 -9.61 -11.83 2.11
N ALA A 104 -10.89 -11.63 1.81
CA ALA A 104 -11.87 -11.29 2.83
C ALA A 104 -12.18 -12.54 3.66
N GLY A 105 -12.02 -12.41 4.98
CA GLY A 105 -12.42 -13.44 5.93
C GLY A 105 -13.47 -12.92 6.90
N GLY A 106 -14.21 -13.84 7.51
CA GLY A 106 -15.31 -13.46 8.41
C GLY A 106 -14.87 -12.69 9.66
N LYS A 107 -13.68 -13.01 10.20
CA LYS A 107 -13.11 -12.33 11.39
C LYS A 107 -11.85 -11.53 11.06
N TYR A 108 -11.04 -12.02 10.13
CA TYR A 108 -9.78 -11.41 9.73
C TYR A 108 -9.71 -11.41 8.20
N SER A 109 -9.36 -10.27 7.62
CA SER A 109 -8.98 -10.18 6.21
C SER A 109 -7.47 -10.24 6.09
N PHE A 110 -6.98 -10.82 4.99
CA PHE A 110 -5.55 -10.99 4.74
C PHE A 110 -5.18 -10.32 3.43
N VAL A 111 -4.24 -9.37 3.46
CA VAL A 111 -3.67 -8.79 2.23
C VAL A 111 -2.71 -9.82 1.65
N LEU A 112 -3.06 -10.40 0.51
CA LEU A 112 -2.27 -11.41 -0.17
C LEU A 112 -1.12 -10.78 -0.94
N ASP A 113 -1.38 -9.64 -1.59
CA ASP A 113 -0.35 -8.91 -2.32
C ASP A 113 -0.72 -7.43 -2.50
N ILE A 114 0.29 -6.61 -2.81
CA ILE A 114 0.14 -5.20 -3.20
C ILE A 114 1.08 -4.92 -4.37
N GLU A 115 0.52 -4.54 -5.50
CA GLU A 115 1.29 -4.19 -6.70
C GLU A 115 1.16 -2.70 -7.02
N PRO A 116 2.27 -1.98 -7.27
CA PRO A 116 2.20 -0.61 -7.76
C PRO A 116 1.58 -0.60 -9.17
N ILE A 117 0.70 0.37 -9.43
CA ILE A 117 0.18 0.66 -10.76
C ILE A 117 1.13 1.69 -11.39
N LEU A 118 1.93 1.23 -12.36
CA LEU A 118 2.95 2.03 -13.02
C LEU A 118 2.35 2.98 -14.08
N PRO A 119 3.10 3.99 -14.53
CA PRO A 119 2.65 4.87 -15.61
C PRO A 119 2.33 4.09 -16.89
N GLY A 120 1.08 4.21 -17.36
CA GLY A 120 0.60 3.51 -18.57
C GLY A 120 -0.27 2.29 -18.27
N GLU A 121 -0.33 1.85 -17.01
CA GLU A 121 -1.17 0.74 -16.58
C GLU A 121 -2.56 1.21 -16.13
N SER A 122 -3.55 0.31 -16.26
CA SER A 122 -4.95 0.50 -15.94
C SER A 122 -5.48 -0.59 -15.02
#